data_AF-A0A7W2GH07-F1
#
_entry.id   AF-A0A7W2GH07-F1
#
_cell.length_a   1.000
_cell.length_b   1.000
_cell.length_c   1.000
_cell.angle_alpha   90.00
_cell.angle_beta   90.00
_cell.angle_gamma   90.00
#
_symmetry.space_group_name_H-M   'P 1'
#
loop_
_entity.id
_entity.type
_entity.pdbx_description
1 polymer ?
#
loop_
_entity_poly.entity_id
_entity_poly.type
_entity_poly.pdbx_seq_one_letter_code
_entity_poly.pdbx_strand_id
1 'polypeptide(L)'
;PVHVFKAIDALPTRTHPMTQFSIAIMAMRTESEFAKAYAAGVHKSEYWDATYEDCMNLIARLPRVAAYIYRRMYHNDQHIEPDPKLDWAGNFAHMLGFDGDEFKELMRMYLTIHADHEGGNVSAHTVHLVGSALSDAYLSFAAGMNGLAGPLHGLANQEVIRWINNMRQELGGGLPTKEQIANYCKQTLAAGKVIPGFGHAVLRKTDPRYTAQREFAKAKMPNDELFKIVSMVYEVVPDILAATGKVKNPWPNVDAHSGQLLTHYGFVEYEFYTVLFGVARSLGTLANLILDRAMGMPIERPGSTTTDLLKKQFDK
;
A
#
# COMPACT_ATOMS: atom_id res chain seq x y z
N PRO A 1 15.74 9.02 -15.25
CA PRO A 1 16.20 9.10 -16.67
C PRO A 1 15.02 9.23 -17.64
N VAL A 2 15.23 9.85 -18.81
CA VAL A 2 14.14 10.09 -19.79
C VAL A 2 13.49 8.80 -20.29
N HIS A 3 14.25 7.71 -20.45
CA HIS A 3 13.71 6.44 -20.95
C HIS A 3 12.68 5.79 -20.02
N VAL A 4 12.68 6.14 -18.73
CA VAL A 4 11.69 5.65 -17.75
C VAL A 4 10.30 6.16 -18.11
N PHE A 5 10.18 7.45 -18.42
CA PHE A 5 8.91 8.05 -18.86
C PHE A 5 8.49 7.47 -20.21
N LYS A 6 9.42 7.32 -21.16
CA LYS A 6 9.14 6.66 -22.45
C LYS A 6 8.62 5.22 -22.30
N ALA A 7 9.11 4.47 -21.31
CA ALA A 7 8.62 3.12 -21.02
C ALA A 7 7.17 3.12 -20.49
N ILE A 8 6.81 4.12 -19.69
CA ILE A 8 5.42 4.34 -19.23
C ILE A 8 4.54 4.75 -20.42
N ASP A 9 5.01 5.69 -21.24
CA ASP A 9 4.24 6.24 -22.37
C ASP A 9 3.95 5.23 -23.47
N ALA A 10 4.82 4.23 -23.63
CA ALA A 10 4.62 3.12 -24.55
C ALA A 10 3.42 2.24 -24.16
N LEU A 11 2.95 2.30 -22.91
CA LEU A 11 1.78 1.55 -22.44
C LEU A 11 0.49 2.28 -22.81
N PRO A 12 -0.61 1.58 -23.14
CA PRO A 12 -1.93 2.20 -23.21
C PRO A 12 -2.25 2.96 -21.92
N THR A 13 -2.84 4.15 -22.00
CA THR A 13 -3.20 4.98 -20.82
C THR A 13 -4.10 4.26 -19.83
N ARG A 14 -4.96 3.35 -20.31
CA ARG A 14 -5.84 2.48 -19.51
C ARG A 14 -5.12 1.34 -18.76
N THR A 15 -3.80 1.21 -18.91
CA THR A 15 -3.03 0.16 -18.21
C THR A 15 -3.14 0.39 -16.71
N HIS A 16 -3.36 -0.67 -15.92
CA HIS A 16 -3.52 -0.56 -14.48
C HIS A 16 -2.34 0.21 -13.84
N PRO A 17 -2.59 1.15 -12.91
CA PRO A 17 -1.54 2.04 -12.40
C PRO A 17 -0.39 1.30 -11.71
N MET A 18 -0.67 0.20 -10.99
CA MET A 18 0.39 -0.65 -10.41
C MET A 18 1.26 -1.34 -11.47
N THR A 19 0.71 -1.68 -12.64
CA THR A 19 1.51 -2.25 -13.74
C THR A 19 2.43 -1.19 -14.33
N GLN A 20 1.92 0.02 -14.57
CA GLN A 20 2.75 1.15 -15.01
C GLN A 20 3.87 1.45 -13.99
N PHE A 21 3.54 1.41 -12.70
CA PHE A 21 4.48 1.67 -11.61
C PHE A 21 5.60 0.62 -11.55
N SER A 22 5.24 -0.68 -11.61
CA SER A 22 6.22 -1.78 -11.64
C SER A 22 7.14 -1.69 -12.86
N ILE A 23 6.60 -1.42 -14.06
CA ILE A 23 7.39 -1.24 -15.29
C ILE A 23 8.33 -0.05 -15.17
N ALA A 24 7.89 1.06 -14.58
CA ALA A 24 8.73 2.22 -14.39
C ALA A 24 9.89 1.96 -13.41
N ILE A 25 9.64 1.21 -12.32
CA ILE A 25 10.69 0.76 -11.40
C ILE A 25 11.71 -0.11 -12.14
N MET A 26 11.24 -1.07 -12.93
CA MET A 26 12.11 -1.90 -13.78
C MET A 26 12.92 -1.07 -14.78
N ALA A 27 12.32 -0.05 -15.38
CA ALA A 27 13.02 0.84 -16.32
C ALA A 27 14.10 1.70 -15.63
N MET A 28 13.93 2.04 -14.33
CA MET A 28 14.94 2.73 -13.54
C MET A 28 16.17 1.87 -13.20
N ARG A 29 16.06 0.54 -13.31
CA ARG A 29 17.14 -0.41 -12.98
C ARG A 29 18.42 -0.20 -13.79
N THR A 30 18.36 0.47 -14.94
CA THR A 30 19.55 0.87 -15.71
C THR A 30 20.55 1.68 -14.89
N GLU A 31 20.06 2.35 -13.83
CA GLU A 31 20.87 3.18 -12.95
C GLU A 31 21.46 2.41 -11.77
N SER A 32 21.17 1.12 -11.59
CA SER A 32 21.58 0.36 -10.41
C SER A 32 23.10 0.38 -10.19
N GLU A 33 23.49 0.85 -9.01
CA GLU A 33 24.84 0.89 -8.50
C GLU A 33 25.26 -0.47 -7.95
N PHE A 34 24.36 -1.16 -7.24
CA PHE A 34 24.63 -2.51 -6.74
C PHE A 34 24.95 -3.48 -7.87
N ALA A 35 24.18 -3.46 -8.96
CA ALA A 35 24.43 -4.32 -10.12
C ALA A 35 25.81 -4.07 -10.74
N LYS A 36 26.24 -2.80 -10.83
CA LYS A 36 27.56 -2.42 -11.36
C LYS A 36 28.68 -2.86 -10.41
N ALA A 37 28.53 -2.61 -9.12
CA ALA A 37 29.50 -2.98 -8.09
C ALA A 37 29.67 -4.51 -8.00
N TYR A 38 28.57 -5.26 -8.02
CA TYR A 38 28.59 -6.72 -8.03
C TYR A 38 29.32 -7.28 -9.25
N ALA A 39 29.03 -6.76 -10.44
CA ALA A 39 29.71 -7.17 -11.68
C ALA A 39 31.21 -6.82 -11.67
N ALA A 40 31.60 -5.75 -10.97
CA ALA A 40 33.00 -5.37 -10.77
C ALA A 40 33.72 -6.20 -9.67
N GLY A 41 33.02 -7.13 -9.01
CA GLY A 41 33.60 -8.02 -8.00
C GLY A 41 33.77 -7.38 -6.62
N VAL A 42 32.88 -6.44 -6.25
CA VAL A 42 32.86 -5.86 -4.90
C VAL A 42 32.83 -6.95 -3.82
N HIS A 43 33.56 -6.74 -2.72
CA HIS A 43 33.62 -7.72 -1.64
C HIS A 43 32.26 -7.84 -0.92
N LYS A 44 31.92 -9.05 -0.45
CA LYS A 44 30.63 -9.35 0.20
C LYS A 44 30.31 -8.43 1.39
N SER A 45 31.31 -8.02 2.15
CA SER A 45 31.12 -7.10 3.30
C SER A 45 30.62 -5.72 2.90
N GLU A 46 30.81 -5.32 1.64
CA GLU A 46 30.45 -3.99 1.13
C GLU A 46 29.17 -4.01 0.27
N TYR A 47 28.47 -5.15 0.18
CA TYR A 47 27.22 -5.24 -0.58
C TYR A 47 26.16 -4.23 -0.13
N TRP A 48 26.15 -3.90 1.16
CA TRP A 48 25.17 -2.97 1.73
C TRP A 48 25.36 -1.53 1.24
N ASP A 49 26.59 -1.12 0.90
CA ASP A 49 26.90 0.27 0.53
C ASP A 49 26.25 0.63 -0.82
N ALA A 50 26.54 -0.15 -1.86
CA ALA A 50 25.90 0.05 -3.16
C ALA A 50 24.38 -0.28 -3.14
N THR A 51 23.93 -1.13 -2.21
CA THR A 51 22.49 -1.37 -1.99
C THR A 51 21.82 -0.16 -1.34
N TYR A 52 22.49 0.50 -0.40
CA TYR A 52 22.02 1.72 0.25
C TYR A 52 21.83 2.84 -0.79
N GLU A 53 22.81 3.04 -1.67
CA GLU A 53 22.70 4.03 -2.75
C GLU A 53 21.52 3.72 -3.69
N ASP A 54 21.34 2.46 -4.09
CA ASP A 54 20.18 2.05 -4.90
C ASP A 54 18.85 2.28 -4.18
N CYS A 55 18.75 1.94 -2.90
CA CYS A 55 17.56 2.14 -2.09
C CYS A 55 17.21 3.63 -1.95
N MET A 56 18.20 4.47 -1.62
CA MET A 56 18.00 5.92 -1.48
C MET A 56 17.62 6.58 -2.80
N ASN A 57 18.32 6.22 -3.89
CA ASN A 57 17.99 6.66 -5.24
C ASN A 57 16.55 6.28 -5.62
N LEU A 58 16.15 5.04 -5.34
CA LEU A 58 14.81 4.56 -5.64
C LEU A 58 13.75 5.32 -4.83
N ILE A 59 13.90 5.43 -3.51
CA ILE A 59 12.98 6.18 -2.63
C ILE A 59 12.79 7.62 -3.12
N ALA A 60 13.87 8.29 -3.52
CA ALA A 60 13.80 9.66 -4.05
C ALA A 60 13.01 9.75 -5.38
N ARG A 61 13.07 8.72 -6.23
CA ARG A 61 12.47 8.71 -7.58
C ARG A 61 11.03 8.20 -7.60
N LEU A 62 10.62 7.37 -6.64
CA LEU A 62 9.29 6.76 -6.60
C LEU A 62 8.13 7.78 -6.63
N PRO A 63 8.14 8.88 -5.84
CA PRO A 63 7.09 9.90 -5.93
C PRO A 63 6.95 10.52 -7.31
N ARG A 64 8.07 10.81 -7.98
CA ARG A 64 8.08 11.43 -9.30
C ARG A 64 7.43 10.50 -10.34
N VAL A 65 7.79 9.22 -10.31
CA VAL A 65 7.20 8.22 -11.22
C VAL A 65 5.73 7.98 -10.91
N ALA A 66 5.36 7.87 -9.64
CA ALA A 66 3.97 7.70 -9.24
C ALA A 66 3.12 8.92 -9.68
N ALA A 67 3.58 10.14 -9.38
CA ALA A 67 2.88 11.34 -9.81
C ALA A 67 2.79 11.45 -11.34
N TYR A 68 3.84 11.08 -12.07
CA TYR A 68 3.81 11.02 -13.53
C TYR A 68 2.67 10.12 -14.04
N ILE A 69 2.54 8.91 -13.50
CA ILE A 69 1.47 7.96 -13.85
C ILE A 69 0.09 8.54 -13.49
N TYR A 70 -0.07 9.11 -12.30
CA TYR A 70 -1.33 9.71 -11.87
C TYR A 70 -1.78 10.84 -12.81
N ARG A 71 -0.88 11.77 -13.12
CA ARG A 71 -1.18 12.92 -14.00
C ARG A 71 -1.45 12.47 -15.44
N ARG A 72 -0.72 11.48 -15.93
CA ARG A 72 -0.94 10.86 -17.25
C ARG A 72 -2.33 10.22 -17.35
N MET A 73 -2.74 9.47 -16.33
CA MET A 73 -4.00 8.73 -16.35
C MET A 73 -5.22 9.61 -16.13
N TYR A 74 -5.12 10.59 -15.24
CA TYR A 74 -6.30 11.26 -14.68
C TYR A 74 -6.32 12.78 -14.89
N HIS A 75 -5.22 13.37 -15.39
CA HIS A 75 -5.07 14.82 -15.54
C HIS A 75 -4.51 15.20 -16.92
N ASN A 76 -4.93 14.48 -17.95
CA ASN A 76 -4.66 14.79 -19.36
C ASN A 76 -3.16 14.96 -19.66
N ASP A 77 -2.30 14.19 -18.98
CA ASP A 77 -0.85 14.24 -19.16
C ASP A 77 -0.21 15.59 -18.79
N GLN A 78 -0.91 16.40 -17.98
CA GLN A 78 -0.38 17.67 -17.47
C GLN A 78 0.49 17.43 -16.23
N HIS A 79 1.78 17.21 -16.42
CA HIS A 79 2.71 16.96 -15.32
C HIS A 79 3.08 18.23 -14.53
N ILE A 80 3.32 18.05 -13.24
CA ILE A 80 3.83 19.08 -12.33
C ILE A 80 5.26 18.68 -11.95
N GLU A 81 6.22 19.61 -12.08
CA GLU A 81 7.62 19.36 -11.74
C GLU A 81 7.85 19.34 -10.22
N PRO A 82 8.85 18.59 -9.72
CA PRO A 82 9.15 18.56 -8.30
C PRO A 82 9.59 19.94 -7.78
N ASP A 83 9.16 20.30 -6.57
CA ASP A 83 9.65 21.45 -5.82
C ASP A 83 10.72 21.01 -4.81
N PRO A 84 12.01 21.38 -5.00
CA PRO A 84 13.10 20.98 -4.10
C PRO A 84 13.03 21.66 -2.72
N LYS A 85 12.12 22.61 -2.49
CA LYS A 85 11.94 23.27 -1.18
C LYS A 85 11.01 22.49 -0.25
N LEU A 86 10.25 21.54 -0.79
CA LEU A 86 9.31 20.72 -0.02
C LEU A 86 9.98 19.45 0.52
N ASP A 87 9.48 18.93 1.64
CA ASP A 87 9.82 17.58 2.11
C ASP A 87 9.28 16.50 1.17
N TRP A 88 9.77 15.26 1.30
CA TRP A 88 9.48 14.15 0.38
C TRP A 88 7.97 13.91 0.17
N ALA A 89 7.18 13.90 1.24
CA ALA A 89 5.73 13.69 1.17
C ALA A 89 5.00 14.93 0.66
N GLY A 90 5.42 16.13 1.09
CA GLY A 90 4.89 17.39 0.59
C GLY A 90 5.12 17.59 -0.91
N ASN A 91 6.30 17.23 -1.40
CA ASN A 91 6.65 17.26 -2.82
C ASN A 91 5.86 16.21 -3.62
N PHE A 92 5.60 15.03 -3.04
CA PHE A 92 4.74 14.03 -3.68
C PHE A 92 3.31 14.55 -3.86
N ALA A 93 2.71 15.11 -2.80
CA ALA A 93 1.39 15.74 -2.85
C ALA A 93 1.35 16.88 -3.89
N HIS A 94 2.37 17.74 -3.92
CA HIS A 94 2.53 18.79 -4.92
C HIS A 94 2.51 18.24 -6.35
N MET A 95 3.36 17.24 -6.66
CA MET A 95 3.43 16.66 -8.00
C MET A 95 2.14 15.93 -8.43
N LEU A 96 1.33 15.45 -7.47
CA LEU A 96 0.00 14.90 -7.74
C LEU A 96 -1.03 15.99 -8.10
N GLY A 97 -0.74 17.26 -7.80
CA GLY A 97 -1.63 18.40 -8.04
C GLY A 97 -2.42 18.85 -6.81
N PHE A 98 -1.99 18.46 -5.61
CA PHE A 98 -2.64 18.82 -4.35
C PHE A 98 -1.72 19.71 -3.51
N ASP A 99 -1.89 21.03 -3.66
CA ASP A 99 -1.03 22.03 -3.02
C ASP A 99 -1.46 22.47 -1.62
N GLY A 100 -2.69 22.12 -1.20
CA GLY A 100 -3.20 22.47 0.13
C GLY A 100 -2.39 21.85 1.27
N ASP A 101 -2.12 22.64 2.31
CA ASP A 101 -1.30 22.22 3.44
C ASP A 101 -1.86 20.99 4.16
N GLU A 102 -3.19 20.89 4.27
CA GLU A 102 -3.84 19.74 4.92
C GLU A 102 -3.66 18.44 4.14
N PHE A 103 -3.67 18.47 2.81
CA PHE A 103 -3.39 17.27 2.02
C PHE A 103 -1.91 16.87 2.10
N LYS A 104 -1.00 17.85 2.21
CA LYS A 104 0.42 17.58 2.47
C LYS A 104 0.62 16.94 3.85
N GLU A 105 -0.10 17.41 4.88
CA GLU A 105 -0.12 16.77 6.21
C GLU A 105 -0.70 15.34 6.15
N LEU A 106 -1.81 15.13 5.43
CA LEU A 106 -2.38 13.81 5.19
C LEU A 106 -1.36 12.89 4.53
N MET A 107 -0.68 13.34 3.48
CA MET A 107 0.31 12.55 2.75
C MET A 107 1.50 12.16 3.65
N ARG A 108 2.00 13.10 4.47
CA ARG A 108 3.05 12.81 5.46
C ARG A 108 2.61 11.70 6.43
N MET A 109 1.41 11.82 7.00
CA MET A 109 0.87 10.79 7.89
C MET A 109 0.68 9.46 7.16
N TYR A 110 0.04 9.48 5.98
CA TYR A 110 -0.29 8.30 5.20
C TYR A 110 0.97 7.49 4.85
N LEU A 111 1.99 8.15 4.30
CA LEU A 111 3.24 7.47 3.91
C LEU A 111 3.97 6.91 5.14
N THR A 112 3.92 7.61 6.27
CA THR A 112 4.56 7.16 7.52
C THR A 112 3.90 5.90 8.08
N ILE A 113 2.56 5.89 8.22
CA ILE A 113 1.86 4.78 8.89
C ILE A 113 1.74 3.51 8.01
N HIS A 114 1.95 3.63 6.70
CA HIS A 114 1.97 2.50 5.76
C HIS A 114 3.39 2.02 5.41
N ALA A 115 4.42 2.68 5.96
CA ALA A 115 5.83 2.47 5.62
C ALA A 115 6.28 1.02 5.77
N ASP A 116 5.83 0.35 6.83
CA ASP A 116 6.16 -1.05 7.09
C ASP A 116 5.07 -1.78 7.89
N HIS A 117 5.05 -3.12 7.80
CA HIS A 117 4.22 -3.98 8.66
C HIS A 117 4.77 -5.42 8.67
N GLU A 118 5.95 -5.60 9.26
CA GLU A 118 6.67 -6.89 9.34
C GLU A 118 7.05 -7.47 7.96
N GLY A 119 7.76 -8.59 7.97
CA GLY A 119 8.26 -9.25 6.75
C GLY A 119 7.31 -10.28 6.12
N GLY A 120 6.25 -10.71 6.82
CA GLY A 120 5.42 -11.84 6.38
C GLY A 120 4.34 -11.50 5.35
N ASN A 121 4.07 -10.21 5.11
CA ASN A 121 3.12 -9.80 4.08
C ASN A 121 3.74 -9.96 2.68
N VAL A 122 2.92 -10.24 1.66
CA VAL A 122 3.37 -10.65 0.32
C VAL A 122 4.36 -9.68 -0.30
N SER A 123 4.13 -8.37 -0.18
CA SER A 123 5.02 -7.37 -0.79
C SER A 123 6.38 -7.34 -0.09
N ALA A 124 6.42 -7.26 1.24
CA ALA A 124 7.67 -7.26 1.99
C ALA A 124 8.46 -8.57 1.82
N HIS A 125 7.78 -9.71 1.93
CA HIS A 125 8.41 -11.02 1.73
C HIS A 125 8.97 -11.16 0.31
N THR A 126 8.25 -10.70 -0.71
CA THR A 126 8.75 -10.76 -2.10
C THR A 126 9.99 -9.90 -2.31
N VAL A 127 10.05 -8.69 -1.72
CA VAL A 127 11.27 -7.85 -1.77
C VAL A 127 12.44 -8.58 -1.12
N HIS A 128 12.22 -9.16 0.06
CA HIS A 128 13.24 -9.93 0.77
C HIS A 128 13.71 -11.15 -0.03
N LEU A 129 12.77 -11.97 -0.52
CA LEU A 129 13.03 -13.20 -1.29
C LEU A 129 13.85 -12.92 -2.55
N VAL A 130 13.43 -11.95 -3.36
CA VAL A 130 14.14 -11.59 -4.59
C VAL A 130 15.51 -10.97 -4.28
N GLY A 131 15.58 -10.15 -3.23
CA GLY A 131 16.84 -9.58 -2.74
C GLY A 131 17.81 -10.63 -2.19
N SER A 132 17.32 -11.74 -1.62
CA SER A 132 18.15 -12.83 -1.10
C SER A 132 18.97 -13.54 -2.19
N ALA A 133 18.52 -13.46 -3.44
CA ALA A 133 19.26 -13.91 -4.63
C ALA A 133 20.29 -12.88 -5.13
N LEU A 134 20.55 -11.82 -4.36
CA LEU A 134 21.41 -10.68 -4.73
C LEU A 134 20.89 -9.92 -5.96
N SER A 135 19.57 -9.85 -6.11
CA SER A 135 18.97 -8.87 -7.04
C SER A 135 19.08 -7.47 -6.45
N ASP A 136 19.30 -6.47 -7.30
CA ASP A 136 19.34 -5.07 -6.90
C ASP A 136 17.99 -4.57 -6.34
N ALA A 137 18.00 -3.37 -5.73
CA ALA A 137 16.81 -2.80 -5.08
C ALA A 137 15.64 -2.59 -6.04
N TYR A 138 15.92 -2.25 -7.31
CA TYR A 138 14.88 -2.01 -8.32
C TYR A 138 14.14 -3.30 -8.67
N LEU A 139 14.88 -4.37 -8.98
CA LEU A 139 14.28 -5.68 -9.28
C LEU A 139 13.48 -6.23 -8.10
N SER A 140 14.05 -6.14 -6.90
CA SER A 140 13.42 -6.63 -5.67
C SER A 140 12.13 -5.87 -5.36
N PHE A 141 12.18 -4.54 -5.46
CA PHE A 141 11.03 -3.69 -5.19
C PHE A 141 9.92 -3.83 -6.25
N ALA A 142 10.26 -3.90 -7.54
CA ALA A 142 9.28 -4.14 -8.60
C ALA A 142 8.53 -5.46 -8.43
N ALA A 143 9.24 -6.53 -8.03
CA ALA A 143 8.59 -7.80 -7.70
C ALA A 143 7.64 -7.66 -6.49
N GLY A 144 8.07 -6.93 -5.45
CA GLY A 144 7.21 -6.58 -4.31
C GLY A 144 5.94 -5.84 -4.72
N MET A 145 6.02 -4.92 -5.69
CA MET A 145 4.86 -4.20 -6.22
C MET A 145 3.91 -5.09 -7.01
N ASN A 146 4.43 -6.10 -7.72
CA ASN A 146 3.58 -7.11 -8.37
C ASN A 146 2.80 -7.93 -7.34
N GLY A 147 3.44 -8.30 -6.22
CA GLY A 147 2.77 -8.93 -5.09
C GLY A 147 1.74 -8.00 -4.42
N LEU A 148 2.07 -6.72 -4.25
CA LEU A 148 1.17 -5.71 -3.69
C LEU A 148 -0.07 -5.47 -4.55
N ALA A 149 0.04 -5.57 -5.87
CA ALA A 149 -1.09 -5.47 -6.79
C ALA A 149 -2.08 -6.64 -6.68
N GLY A 150 -1.73 -7.71 -5.97
CA GLY A 150 -2.61 -8.86 -5.73
C GLY A 150 -3.88 -8.46 -4.96
N PRO A 151 -5.07 -8.94 -5.37
CA PRO A 151 -6.33 -8.57 -4.71
C PRO A 151 -6.39 -8.84 -3.21
N LEU A 152 -5.72 -9.90 -2.75
CA LEU A 152 -5.66 -10.28 -1.35
C LEU A 152 -4.65 -9.47 -0.51
N HIS A 153 -3.98 -8.47 -1.12
CA HIS A 153 -2.98 -7.65 -0.43
C HIS A 153 -3.28 -6.16 -0.55
N GLY A 154 -3.22 -5.58 -1.75
CA GLY A 154 -3.22 -4.11 -1.93
C GLY A 154 -4.58 -3.45 -2.10
N LEU A 155 -5.70 -4.19 -2.04
CA LEU A 155 -7.02 -3.66 -2.41
C LEU A 155 -7.95 -3.33 -1.21
N ALA A 156 -7.54 -3.59 0.03
CA ALA A 156 -8.42 -3.41 1.19
C ALA A 156 -8.99 -1.98 1.30
N ASN A 157 -8.16 -0.95 1.09
CA ASN A 157 -8.59 0.46 1.12
C ASN A 157 -9.70 0.74 0.08
N GLN A 158 -9.51 0.34 -1.18
CA GLN A 158 -10.51 0.56 -2.22
C GLN A 158 -11.79 -0.27 -2.01
N GLU A 159 -11.69 -1.45 -1.42
CA GLU A 159 -12.85 -2.28 -1.10
C GLU A 159 -13.70 -1.67 0.01
N VAL A 160 -13.07 -1.10 1.04
CA VAL A 160 -13.76 -0.39 2.13
C VAL A 160 -14.56 0.78 1.57
N ILE A 161 -13.92 1.69 0.81
CA ILE A 161 -14.61 2.89 0.34
C ILE A 161 -15.73 2.56 -0.66
N ARG A 162 -15.52 1.56 -1.53
CA ARG A 162 -16.58 1.04 -2.41
C ARG A 162 -17.75 0.45 -1.63
N TRP A 163 -17.47 -0.35 -0.59
CA TRP A 163 -18.51 -0.93 0.26
C TRP A 163 -19.32 0.14 0.99
N ILE A 164 -18.66 1.17 1.53
CA ILE A 164 -19.31 2.31 2.18
C ILE A 164 -20.20 3.08 1.19
N ASN A 165 -19.69 3.36 -0.01
CA ASN A 165 -20.45 4.09 -1.02
C ASN A 165 -21.66 3.29 -1.53
N ASN A 166 -21.50 1.98 -1.75
CA ASN A 166 -22.60 1.10 -2.12
C ASN A 166 -23.68 1.06 -1.03
N MET A 167 -23.27 0.89 0.24
CA MET A 167 -24.18 0.95 1.38
C MET A 167 -24.92 2.28 1.42
N ARG A 168 -24.21 3.40 1.28
CA ARG A 168 -24.80 4.74 1.26
C ARG A 168 -25.83 4.89 0.13
N GLN A 169 -25.50 4.40 -1.07
CA GLN A 169 -26.37 4.47 -2.24
C GLN A 169 -27.64 3.63 -2.07
N GLU A 170 -27.51 2.38 -1.61
CA GLU A 170 -28.65 1.48 -1.34
C GLU A 170 -29.59 2.02 -0.25
N LEU A 171 -29.04 2.78 0.71
CA LEU A 171 -29.79 3.41 1.80
C LEU A 171 -30.33 4.82 1.44
N GLY A 172 -30.33 5.19 0.16
CA GLY A 172 -30.95 6.43 -0.33
C GLY A 172 -30.03 7.65 -0.43
N GLY A 173 -28.70 7.45 -0.35
CA GLY A 173 -27.68 8.48 -0.64
C GLY A 173 -27.40 9.47 0.49
N GLY A 174 -28.21 9.51 1.55
CA GLY A 174 -28.04 10.38 2.71
C GLY A 174 -27.11 9.80 3.78
N LEU A 175 -27.10 10.44 4.95
CA LEU A 175 -26.44 9.93 6.15
C LEU A 175 -27.30 8.78 6.74
N PRO A 176 -26.84 7.52 6.72
CA PRO A 176 -27.59 6.40 7.26
C PRO A 176 -27.62 6.44 8.79
N THR A 177 -28.67 5.88 9.38
CA THR A 177 -28.74 5.65 10.83
C THR A 177 -27.89 4.44 11.23
N LYS A 178 -27.53 4.35 12.51
CA LYS A 178 -26.83 3.17 13.06
C LYS A 178 -27.61 1.87 12.83
N GLU A 179 -28.94 1.92 12.90
CA GLU A 179 -29.80 0.76 12.66
C GLU A 179 -29.74 0.31 11.20
N GLN A 180 -29.77 1.24 10.25
CA GLN A 180 -29.63 0.93 8.83
C GLN A 180 -28.26 0.29 8.53
N ILE A 181 -27.18 0.85 9.08
CA ILE A 181 -25.83 0.26 8.97
C ILE A 181 -25.81 -1.15 9.58
N ALA A 182 -26.39 -1.34 10.76
CA ALA A 182 -26.41 -2.63 11.42
C ALA A 182 -27.14 -3.69 10.60
N ASN A 183 -28.28 -3.33 10.01
CA ASN A 183 -29.05 -4.22 9.14
C ASN A 183 -28.27 -4.57 7.86
N TYR A 184 -27.61 -3.59 7.24
CA TYR A 184 -26.78 -3.81 6.06
C TYR A 184 -25.56 -4.71 6.36
N CYS A 185 -24.92 -4.55 7.52
CA CYS A 185 -23.84 -5.44 7.98
C CYS A 185 -24.32 -6.87 8.15
N LYS A 186 -25.49 -7.07 8.78
CA LYS A 186 -26.10 -8.41 8.94
C LYS A 186 -26.42 -9.05 7.60
N GLN A 187 -26.97 -8.29 6.65
CA GLN A 187 -27.22 -8.76 5.28
C GLN A 187 -25.93 -9.17 4.56
N THR A 188 -24.88 -8.35 4.69
CA THR A 188 -23.55 -8.65 4.12
C THR A 188 -23.01 -9.98 4.65
N LEU A 189 -23.06 -10.19 5.97
CA LEU A 189 -22.60 -11.43 6.61
C LEU A 189 -23.48 -12.63 6.25
N ALA A 190 -24.81 -12.45 6.16
CA ALA A 190 -25.75 -13.50 5.75
C ALA A 190 -25.53 -13.96 4.31
N ALA A 191 -25.05 -13.07 3.44
CA ALA A 191 -24.65 -13.40 2.07
C ALA A 191 -23.28 -14.11 1.97
N GLY A 192 -22.66 -14.47 3.10
CA GLY A 192 -21.34 -15.12 3.15
C GLY A 192 -20.17 -14.17 2.85
N LYS A 193 -20.40 -12.86 2.83
CA LYS A 193 -19.36 -11.84 2.63
C LYS A 193 -18.78 -11.41 3.97
N VAL A 194 -17.62 -10.78 3.93
CA VAL A 194 -16.97 -10.13 5.08
C VAL A 194 -17.27 -8.63 5.10
N ILE A 195 -17.14 -8.00 6.27
CA ILE A 195 -17.16 -6.53 6.38
C ILE A 195 -15.73 -6.02 6.12
N PRO A 196 -15.46 -5.31 5.00
CA PRO A 196 -14.11 -4.90 4.66
C PRO A 196 -13.49 -4.02 5.74
N GLY A 197 -12.19 -4.22 6.01
CA GLY A 197 -11.44 -3.45 7.01
C GLY A 197 -11.63 -3.89 8.46
N PHE A 198 -12.45 -4.90 8.75
CA PHE A 198 -12.68 -5.44 10.10
C PHE A 198 -12.35 -6.94 10.19
N GLY A 199 -12.06 -7.44 11.40
CA GLY A 199 -11.96 -8.88 11.67
C GLY A 199 -10.56 -9.47 11.50
N HIS A 200 -9.50 -8.69 11.75
CA HIS A 200 -8.12 -9.13 11.57
C HIS A 200 -7.74 -10.28 12.53
N ALA A 201 -6.99 -11.27 12.03
CA ALA A 201 -6.62 -12.48 12.79
C ALA A 201 -5.74 -12.22 14.04
N VAL A 202 -5.04 -11.08 14.06
CA VAL A 202 -3.94 -10.80 15.02
C VAL A 202 -4.23 -9.63 15.94
N LEU A 203 -4.85 -8.55 15.44
CA LEU A 203 -5.03 -7.30 16.20
C LEU A 203 -6.14 -7.42 17.23
N ARG A 204 -5.80 -7.45 18.52
CA ARG A 204 -6.76 -7.62 19.65
C ARG A 204 -7.54 -6.37 20.03
N LYS A 205 -7.15 -5.22 19.48
CA LYS A 205 -7.75 -3.89 19.69
C LYS A 205 -7.69 -3.10 18.38
N THR A 206 -8.36 -1.95 18.33
CA THR A 206 -8.28 -1.01 17.20
C THR A 206 -6.83 -0.74 16.81
N ASP A 207 -6.53 -0.86 15.52
CA ASP A 207 -5.22 -0.57 14.95
C ASP A 207 -4.82 0.89 15.29
N PRO A 208 -3.65 1.15 15.89
CA PRO A 208 -3.22 2.52 16.17
C PRO A 208 -3.12 3.39 14.89
N ARG A 209 -2.90 2.79 13.71
CA ARG A 209 -2.91 3.48 12.42
C ARG A 209 -4.31 3.91 11.99
N TYR A 210 -5.34 3.14 12.35
CA TYR A 210 -6.74 3.58 12.22
C TYR A 210 -6.99 4.78 13.14
N THR A 211 -6.55 4.70 14.40
CA THR A 211 -6.71 5.78 15.38
C THR A 211 -6.04 7.08 14.93
N ALA A 212 -4.80 7.03 14.43
CA ALA A 212 -4.11 8.22 13.91
C ALA A 212 -4.91 8.93 12.81
N GLN A 213 -5.45 8.17 11.86
CA GLN A 213 -6.30 8.68 10.79
C GLN A 213 -7.62 9.26 11.29
N ARG A 214 -8.21 8.62 12.32
CA ARG A 214 -9.43 9.11 12.96
C ARG A 214 -9.21 10.45 13.67
N GLU A 215 -8.10 10.60 14.38
CA GLU A 215 -7.77 11.87 15.04
C GLU A 215 -7.47 12.97 14.02
N PHE A 216 -6.79 12.66 12.92
CA PHE A 216 -6.62 13.60 11.80
C PHE A 216 -7.98 14.05 11.25
N ALA A 217 -8.89 13.10 10.98
CA ALA A 217 -10.23 13.40 10.46
C ALA A 217 -11.06 14.27 11.41
N LYS A 218 -11.03 13.98 12.72
CA LYS A 218 -11.70 14.81 13.74
C LYS A 218 -11.17 16.24 13.78
N ALA A 219 -9.86 16.42 13.59
CA ALA A 219 -9.23 17.73 13.68
C ALA A 219 -9.50 18.59 12.44
N LYS A 220 -9.47 17.99 11.24
CA LYS A 220 -9.48 18.73 9.96
C LYS A 220 -10.81 18.68 9.22
N MET A 221 -11.57 17.59 9.37
CA MET A 221 -12.80 17.34 8.62
C MET A 221 -13.94 16.75 9.47
N PRO A 222 -14.23 17.29 10.68
CA PRO A 222 -15.21 16.68 11.61
C PRO A 222 -16.65 16.64 11.06
N ASN A 223 -16.96 17.50 10.11
CA ASN A 223 -18.30 17.63 9.54
C ASN A 223 -18.51 16.84 8.25
N ASP A 224 -17.46 16.23 7.70
CA ASP A 224 -17.52 15.45 6.47
C ASP A 224 -18.48 14.25 6.62
N GLU A 225 -19.30 14.03 5.58
CA GLU A 225 -20.33 12.99 5.61
C GLU A 225 -19.72 11.58 5.60
N LEU A 226 -18.68 11.33 4.81
CA LEU A 226 -18.02 10.03 4.78
C LEU A 226 -17.34 9.75 6.11
N PHE A 227 -16.71 10.75 6.74
CA PHE A 227 -16.16 10.60 8.07
C PHE A 227 -17.22 10.24 9.12
N LYS A 228 -18.39 10.87 9.07
CA LYS A 228 -19.52 10.54 9.95
C LYS A 228 -19.99 9.10 9.72
N ILE A 229 -20.10 8.66 8.46
CA ILE A 229 -20.47 7.28 8.11
C ILE A 229 -19.43 6.28 8.66
N VAL A 230 -18.15 6.49 8.37
CA VAL A 230 -17.04 5.65 8.85
C VAL A 230 -17.04 5.57 10.38
N SER A 231 -17.32 6.69 11.04
CA SER A 231 -17.43 6.74 12.50
C SER A 231 -18.61 5.93 13.04
N MET A 232 -19.76 5.98 12.39
CA MET A 232 -20.90 5.13 12.78
C MET A 232 -20.64 3.65 12.49
N VAL A 233 -19.98 3.32 11.38
CA VAL A 233 -19.55 1.94 11.06
C VAL A 233 -18.62 1.42 12.15
N TYR A 234 -17.65 2.23 12.62
CA TYR A 234 -16.77 1.88 13.73
C TYR A 234 -17.52 1.58 15.04
N GLU A 235 -18.60 2.32 15.31
CA GLU A 235 -19.41 2.13 16.53
C GLU A 235 -20.32 0.91 16.43
N VAL A 236 -20.70 0.47 15.23
CA VAL A 236 -21.72 -0.58 15.02
C VAL A 236 -21.10 -1.95 14.72
N VAL A 237 -20.07 -2.00 13.88
CA VAL A 237 -19.53 -3.27 13.36
C VAL A 237 -18.90 -4.16 14.44
N PRO A 238 -18.13 -3.65 15.43
CA PRO A 238 -17.46 -4.51 16.39
C PRO A 238 -18.42 -5.43 17.17
N ASP A 239 -19.55 -4.88 17.63
CA ASP A 239 -20.56 -5.63 18.38
C ASP A 239 -21.26 -6.68 17.51
N ILE A 240 -21.54 -6.35 16.25
CA ILE A 240 -22.13 -7.28 15.28
C ILE A 240 -21.19 -8.46 15.02
N LEU A 241 -19.91 -8.20 14.78
CA LEU A 241 -18.92 -9.24 14.54
C LEU A 241 -18.68 -10.10 15.77
N ALA A 242 -18.62 -9.49 16.96
CA ALA A 242 -18.50 -10.23 18.23
C ALA A 242 -19.69 -11.18 18.44
N ALA A 243 -20.92 -10.73 18.15
CA ALA A 243 -22.12 -11.54 18.28
C ALA A 243 -22.15 -12.76 17.35
N THR A 244 -21.35 -12.79 16.27
CA THR A 244 -21.25 -13.97 15.40
C THR A 244 -20.53 -15.16 16.04
N GLY A 245 -19.69 -14.91 17.06
CA GLY A 245 -18.79 -15.92 17.66
C GLY A 245 -17.68 -16.44 16.74
N LYS A 246 -17.64 -16.02 15.46
CA LYS A 246 -16.64 -16.46 14.46
C LYS A 246 -15.42 -15.55 14.41
N VAL A 247 -15.58 -14.28 14.77
CA VAL A 247 -14.52 -13.27 14.68
C VAL A 247 -13.90 -13.05 16.05
N LYS A 248 -12.64 -13.46 16.22
CA LYS A 248 -11.93 -13.34 17.49
C LYS A 248 -11.62 -11.89 17.85
N ASN A 249 -11.27 -11.06 16.87
CA ASN A 249 -10.96 -9.65 17.08
C ASN A 249 -11.75 -8.77 16.09
N PRO A 250 -12.84 -8.13 16.52
CA PRO A 250 -13.78 -7.46 15.63
C PRO A 250 -13.40 -5.99 15.33
N TRP A 251 -12.12 -5.64 15.46
CA TRP A 251 -11.64 -4.26 15.38
C TRP A 251 -11.17 -3.87 13.97
N PRO A 252 -11.23 -2.59 13.60
CA PRO A 252 -10.80 -2.14 12.29
C PRO A 252 -9.27 -2.06 12.18
N ASN A 253 -8.79 -2.12 10.93
CA ASN A 253 -7.40 -1.85 10.55
C ASN A 253 -7.26 -0.48 9.84
N VAL A 254 -6.02 -0.13 9.47
CA VAL A 254 -5.69 1.11 8.75
C VAL A 254 -6.54 1.37 7.50
N ASP A 255 -6.90 0.33 6.75
CA ASP A 255 -7.63 0.42 5.47
C ASP A 255 -9.10 0.80 5.65
N ALA A 256 -9.65 0.56 6.84
CA ALA A 256 -11.02 0.95 7.18
C ALA A 256 -11.22 2.48 7.26
N HIS A 257 -10.15 3.28 7.20
CA HIS A 257 -10.20 4.74 7.36
C HIS A 257 -9.50 5.54 6.26
N SER A 258 -8.54 4.96 5.52
CA SER A 258 -7.71 5.73 4.59
C SER A 258 -8.47 6.27 3.37
N GLY A 259 -9.38 5.48 2.81
CA GLY A 259 -10.10 5.87 1.60
C GLY A 259 -10.97 7.12 1.74
N GLN A 260 -11.58 7.33 2.92
CA GLN A 260 -12.41 8.52 3.16
C GLN A 260 -11.57 9.80 3.26
N LEU A 261 -10.35 9.71 3.81
CA LEU A 261 -9.43 10.83 3.90
C LEU A 261 -9.02 11.29 2.50
N LEU A 262 -8.61 10.35 1.64
CA LEU A 262 -8.23 10.64 0.26
C LEU A 262 -9.40 11.24 -0.53
N THR A 263 -10.59 10.63 -0.40
CA THR A 263 -11.80 11.08 -1.10
C THR A 263 -12.20 12.50 -0.71
N HIS A 264 -12.09 12.87 0.58
CA HIS A 264 -12.43 14.20 1.06
C HIS A 264 -11.65 15.31 0.36
N TYR A 265 -10.34 15.10 0.14
CA TYR A 265 -9.49 16.07 -0.54
C TYR A 265 -9.56 15.98 -2.07
N GLY A 266 -10.44 15.16 -2.63
CA GLY A 266 -10.63 15.02 -4.08
C GLY A 266 -9.72 14.00 -4.76
N PHE A 267 -8.99 13.17 -4.00
CA PHE A 267 -8.27 12.03 -4.54
C PHE A 267 -9.25 10.84 -4.61
N VAL A 268 -9.88 10.65 -5.77
CA VAL A 268 -11.05 9.74 -5.95
C VAL A 268 -10.78 8.58 -6.91
N GLU A 269 -9.55 8.48 -7.42
CA GLU A 269 -9.10 7.46 -8.35
C GLU A 269 -8.68 6.19 -7.59
N TYR A 270 -9.66 5.41 -7.14
CA TYR A 270 -9.45 4.29 -6.20
C TYR A 270 -8.41 3.27 -6.65
N GLU A 271 -8.29 3.01 -7.96
CA GLU A 271 -7.29 2.08 -8.51
C GLU A 271 -5.85 2.56 -8.26
N PHE A 272 -5.65 3.87 -8.05
CA PHE A 272 -4.34 4.46 -7.79
C PHE A 272 -3.94 4.36 -6.30
N TYR A 273 -4.86 4.04 -5.38
CA TYR A 273 -4.56 3.98 -3.94
C TYR A 273 -3.44 3.00 -3.62
N THR A 274 -3.37 1.88 -4.35
CA THR A 274 -2.29 0.89 -4.16
C THR A 274 -0.92 1.42 -4.58
N VAL A 275 -0.84 2.41 -5.50
CA VAL A 275 0.42 3.08 -5.83
C VAL A 275 0.89 3.95 -4.66
N LEU A 276 -0.02 4.69 -4.00
CA LEU A 276 0.32 5.43 -2.78
C LEU A 276 0.86 4.50 -1.69
N PHE A 277 0.21 3.34 -1.54
CA PHE A 277 0.67 2.30 -0.61
C PHE A 277 2.05 1.76 -1.01
N GLY A 278 2.29 1.53 -2.30
CA GLY A 278 3.60 1.13 -2.82
C GLY A 278 4.70 2.14 -2.48
N VAL A 279 4.45 3.44 -2.74
CA VAL A 279 5.38 4.52 -2.40
C VAL A 279 5.66 4.55 -0.89
N ALA A 280 4.65 4.40 -0.03
CA ALA A 280 4.87 4.30 1.40
C ALA A 280 5.73 3.10 1.78
N ARG A 281 5.35 1.92 1.28
CA ARG A 281 5.96 0.62 1.62
C ARG A 281 7.41 0.50 1.20
N SER A 282 7.87 1.33 0.26
CA SER A 282 9.29 1.37 -0.11
C SER A 282 10.18 1.67 1.09
N LEU A 283 9.74 2.52 2.01
CA LEU A 283 10.55 2.91 3.17
C LEU A 283 10.92 1.70 4.04
N GLY A 284 9.96 0.89 4.45
CA GLY A 284 10.20 -0.31 5.27
C GLY A 284 10.97 -1.40 4.53
N THR A 285 10.50 -1.76 3.33
CA THR A 285 11.08 -2.89 2.59
C THR A 285 12.50 -2.64 2.11
N LEU A 286 12.82 -1.41 1.71
CA LEU A 286 14.16 -1.04 1.26
C LEU A 286 15.12 -0.82 2.43
N ALA A 287 14.62 -0.33 3.58
CA ALA A 287 15.39 -0.33 4.82
C ALA A 287 15.78 -1.77 5.23
N ASN A 288 14.83 -2.71 5.19
CA ASN A 288 15.14 -4.12 5.46
C ASN A 288 16.11 -4.70 4.42
N LEU A 289 15.98 -4.36 3.14
CA LEU A 289 16.88 -4.85 2.09
C LEU A 289 18.35 -4.43 2.33
N ILE A 290 18.57 -3.21 2.82
CA ILE A 290 19.91 -2.73 3.20
C ILE A 290 20.46 -3.60 4.34
N LEU A 291 19.65 -3.82 5.38
CA LEU A 291 20.03 -4.65 6.53
C LEU A 291 20.29 -6.11 6.13
N ASP A 292 19.50 -6.67 5.21
CA ASP A 292 19.70 -8.03 4.70
C ASP A 292 21.10 -8.19 4.06
N ARG A 293 21.59 -7.15 3.38
CA ARG A 293 22.94 -7.13 2.80
C ARG A 293 24.01 -6.89 3.85
N ALA A 294 23.79 -5.94 4.77
CA ALA A 294 24.73 -5.61 5.85
C ALA A 294 24.97 -6.81 6.78
N MET A 295 23.91 -7.57 7.09
CA MET A 295 23.97 -8.78 7.91
C MET A 295 24.41 -10.02 7.12
N GLY A 296 24.63 -9.90 5.80
CA GLY A 296 25.06 -11.00 4.96
C GLY A 296 24.06 -12.15 4.88
N MET A 297 22.76 -11.86 4.99
CA MET A 297 21.67 -12.85 4.98
C MET A 297 21.78 -13.75 3.73
N PRO A 298 21.66 -15.08 3.90
CA PRO A 298 21.80 -16.03 2.80
C PRO A 298 20.59 -16.01 1.87
N ILE A 299 20.71 -16.73 0.75
CA ILE A 299 19.58 -17.00 -0.14
C ILE A 299 18.45 -17.70 0.61
N GLU A 300 17.21 -17.24 0.45
CA GLU A 300 16.02 -17.92 0.95
C GLU A 300 15.70 -19.11 0.03
N ARG A 301 15.70 -20.33 0.58
CA ARG A 301 15.51 -21.56 -0.20
C ARG A 301 14.82 -22.66 0.61
N PRO A 302 13.50 -22.53 0.87
CA PRO A 302 12.74 -23.56 1.57
C PRO A 302 12.69 -24.86 0.74
N GLY A 303 12.65 -26.01 1.42
CA GLY A 303 12.38 -27.28 0.77
C GLY A 303 10.91 -27.36 0.34
N SER A 304 10.65 -27.85 -0.87
CA SER A 304 9.29 -28.21 -1.30
C SER A 304 9.02 -29.68 -0.98
N THR A 305 7.75 -30.02 -0.76
CA THR A 305 7.30 -31.38 -0.50
C THR A 305 6.05 -31.68 -1.32
N THR A 306 5.74 -32.95 -1.52
CA THR A 306 4.54 -33.41 -2.21
C THR A 306 3.58 -34.04 -1.22
N THR A 307 2.29 -34.12 -1.58
CA THR A 307 1.30 -34.85 -0.78
C THR A 307 1.72 -36.30 -0.52
N ASP A 308 2.34 -36.97 -1.50
CA ASP A 308 2.80 -38.36 -1.34
C ASP A 308 3.97 -38.48 -0.35
N LEU A 309 4.89 -37.51 -0.32
CA LEU A 309 5.96 -37.47 0.67
C LEU A 309 5.42 -37.23 2.08
N LEU A 310 4.43 -36.34 2.23
CA LEU A 310 3.79 -36.09 3.51
C LEU A 310 3.03 -37.31 4.01
N LYS A 311 2.25 -37.99 3.16
CA LYS A 311 1.59 -39.26 3.52
C LYS A 311 2.60 -40.28 4.03
N LYS A 312 3.68 -40.54 3.27
CA LYS A 312 4.76 -41.44 3.70
C LYS A 312 5.42 -41.05 5.04
N GLN A 313 5.51 -39.75 5.33
CA GLN A 313 6.08 -39.25 6.58
C GLN A 313 5.16 -39.49 7.78
N PHE A 314 3.84 -39.33 7.59
CA PHE A 314 2.84 -39.38 8.66
C PHE A 314 2.02 -40.67 8.73
N ASP A 315 2.15 -41.60 7.77
CA ASP A 315 1.56 -42.96 7.79
C ASP A 315 2.30 -43.91 8.77
N LYS A 316 2.88 -43.38 9.86
CA LYS A 316 3.54 -44.13 10.93
C LYS A 316 2.72 -44.09 12.21
#